data_AF-A0A957UWR9-F1
#
_entry.id   AF-A0A957UWR9-F1
#
_cell.length_a   1.000
_cell.length_b   1.000
_cell.length_c   1.000
_cell.angle_alpha   90.00
_cell.angle_beta   90.00
_cell.angle_gamma   90.00
#
_symmetry.space_group_name_H-M   'P 1'
#
loop_
_entity.id
_entity.type
_entity.pdbx_description
1 polymer ?
#
loop_
_entity_poly.entity_id
_entity_poly.type
_entity_poly.pdbx_seq_one_letter_code
_entity_poly.pdbx_strand_id
1 'polypeptide(L)'
;MIRPNLTELRRQELETSYRLLMERWAAACHQRDTTLNAADRPLLQAQVDDLWEQIGRVDRKLQELAQSPDGGDVRRQQQNWEDQLPKIDFQEAWLDFQAIYGRHINRAGGGAALILAPDFRTMCADLFVQRMVEWLTANVGYNKLRRAAAGIDDYTPLTPHLFLRRLGSNFGHAFEDGAQGAPPPAQVRALTDKMCGALGQGHVLLIEVTVDVDLYAHEPFLTWLLDDFWATLVESLQRAAAQHAYAKCILFLAVGRRPPATLPLAARYCPLHAY
;
A
#
# COMPACT_ATOMS: atom_id res chain seq x y z
N MET A 1 25.23 36.27 -8.58
CA MET A 1 23.84 36.40 -9.06
C MET A 1 23.59 35.29 -10.07
N ILE A 2 22.86 34.24 -9.68
CA ILE A 2 22.46 33.16 -10.58
C ILE A 2 21.18 33.64 -11.27
N ARG A 3 21.21 33.81 -12.60
CA ARG A 3 20.01 34.20 -13.36
C ARG A 3 19.03 33.02 -13.32
N PRO A 4 17.76 33.23 -12.95
CA PRO A 4 16.77 32.15 -12.97
C PRO A 4 16.60 31.62 -14.39
N ASN A 5 16.54 30.30 -14.51
CA ASN A 5 16.36 29.61 -15.78
C ASN A 5 14.97 29.96 -16.34
N LEU A 6 14.92 30.51 -17.56
CA LEU A 6 13.68 30.98 -18.19
C LEU A 6 12.64 29.86 -18.33
N THR A 7 13.09 28.61 -18.44
CA THR A 7 12.24 27.42 -18.52
C THR A 7 11.56 27.11 -17.17
N GLU A 8 12.26 27.32 -16.06
CA GLU A 8 11.71 27.11 -14.71
C GLU A 8 10.68 28.19 -14.36
N LEU A 9 10.95 29.45 -14.70
CA LEU A 9 9.98 30.53 -14.54
C LEU A 9 8.71 30.28 -15.34
N ARG A 10 8.85 29.86 -16.60
CA ARG A 10 7.71 29.52 -17.46
C ARG A 10 6.91 28.32 -16.97
N ARG A 11 7.57 27.33 -16.36
CA ARG A 11 6.90 26.19 -15.72
C ARG A 11 6.12 26.62 -14.48
N GLN A 12 6.72 27.42 -13.61
CA GLN A 12 6.04 27.95 -12.41
C GLN A 12 4.81 28.80 -12.76
N GLU A 13 4.89 29.61 -13.81
CA GLU A 13 3.75 30.38 -14.32
C GLU A 13 2.62 29.47 -14.83
N LEU A 14 2.96 28.38 -15.54
CA LEU A 14 1.97 27.42 -16.04
C LEU A 14 1.37 26.56 -14.92
N GLU A 15 2.15 26.15 -13.92
CA GLU A 15 1.65 25.43 -12.74
C GLU A 15 0.71 26.31 -11.89
N THR A 16 1.04 27.60 -11.77
CA THR A 16 0.17 28.58 -11.10
C THR A 16 -1.13 28.78 -11.88
N SER A 17 -1.04 28.88 -13.21
CA SER A 17 -2.20 28.98 -14.10
C SER A 17 -3.08 27.73 -14.04
N TYR A 18 -2.46 26.54 -13.99
CA TYR A 18 -3.15 25.26 -13.86
C TYR A 18 -3.95 25.17 -12.55
N ARG A 19 -3.33 25.55 -11.43
CA ARG A 19 -3.99 25.56 -10.12
C ARG A 19 -5.19 26.51 -10.10
N LEU A 20 -5.02 27.72 -10.64
CA LEU A 20 -6.10 28.71 -10.73
C LEU A 20 -7.26 28.22 -11.61
N LEU A 21 -6.96 27.56 -12.73
CA LEU A 21 -7.98 26.97 -13.60
C LEU A 21 -8.73 25.82 -12.93
N MET A 22 -8.03 24.96 -12.18
CA MET A 22 -8.64 23.88 -11.40
C MET A 22 -9.59 24.41 -10.32
N GLU A 23 -9.19 25.48 -9.60
CA GLU A 23 -10.03 26.14 -8.61
C GLU A 23 -11.29 26.74 -9.25
N ARG A 24 -11.14 27.41 -10.41
CA ARG A 24 -12.26 27.97 -11.17
C ARG A 24 -13.20 26.90 -11.72
N TRP A 25 -12.66 25.79 -12.19
CA TRP A 25 -13.43 24.65 -12.66
C TRP A 25 -14.23 24.01 -11.53
N ALA A 26 -13.61 23.80 -10.36
CA ALA A 26 -14.30 23.28 -9.18
C ALA A 26 -15.44 24.21 -8.72
N ALA A 27 -15.20 25.53 -8.71
CA ALA A 27 -16.23 26.52 -8.41
C ALA A 27 -17.38 26.53 -9.44
N ALA A 28 -17.07 26.42 -10.73
CA ALA A 28 -18.07 26.37 -11.80
C ALA A 28 -18.92 25.08 -11.74
N CYS A 29 -18.31 23.92 -11.47
CA CYS A 29 -19.02 22.67 -11.21
C CYS A 29 -19.97 22.81 -10.01
N HIS A 30 -19.47 23.37 -8.90
CA HIS A 30 -20.28 23.60 -7.72
C HIS A 30 -21.47 24.55 -8.00
N GLN A 31 -21.25 25.63 -8.75
CA GLN A 31 -22.31 26.57 -9.13
C GLN A 31 -23.34 25.93 -10.07
N ARG A 32 -22.91 25.11 -11.02
CA ARG A 32 -23.81 24.32 -11.88
C ARG A 32 -24.68 23.36 -11.07
N ASP A 33 -24.10 22.69 -10.08
CA ASP A 33 -24.80 21.67 -9.30
C ASP A 33 -25.75 22.27 -8.26
N THR A 34 -25.45 23.49 -7.78
CA THR A 34 -26.25 24.19 -6.78
C THR A 34 -27.26 25.18 -7.36
N THR A 35 -27.19 25.49 -8.68
CA THR A 35 -28.15 26.41 -9.28
C THR A 35 -29.57 25.85 -9.31
N LEU A 36 -30.50 26.63 -8.77
CA LEU A 36 -31.94 26.36 -8.79
C LEU A 36 -32.59 26.81 -10.11
N ASN A 37 -31.91 27.65 -10.90
CA ASN A 37 -32.42 28.13 -12.17
C ASN A 37 -32.05 27.15 -13.30
N ALA A 38 -33.04 26.42 -13.80
CA ALA A 38 -32.86 25.45 -14.87
C ALA A 38 -32.40 26.10 -16.19
N ALA A 39 -32.71 27.39 -16.42
CA ALA A 39 -32.32 28.10 -17.62
C ALA A 39 -30.81 28.43 -17.68
N ASP A 40 -30.15 28.52 -16.52
CA ASP A 40 -28.72 28.87 -16.44
C ASP A 40 -27.81 27.64 -16.56
N ARG A 41 -28.35 26.43 -16.38
CA ARG A 41 -27.59 25.18 -16.40
C ARG A 41 -26.83 24.94 -17.72
N PRO A 42 -27.42 25.16 -18.91
CA PRO A 42 -26.67 24.98 -20.16
C PRO A 42 -25.49 25.93 -20.28
N LEU A 43 -25.63 27.17 -19.81
CA LEU A 43 -24.57 28.18 -19.84
C LEU A 43 -23.44 27.84 -18.86
N LEU A 44 -23.78 27.39 -17.64
CA LEU A 44 -22.81 26.93 -16.65
C LEU A 44 -22.10 25.65 -17.10
N GLN A 45 -22.80 24.74 -17.79
CA GLN A 45 -22.18 23.54 -18.37
C GLN A 45 -21.18 23.93 -19.46
N ALA A 46 -21.52 24.86 -20.35
CA ALA A 46 -20.59 25.36 -21.36
C ALA A 46 -19.33 26.01 -20.74
N GLN A 47 -19.47 26.69 -19.60
CA GLN A 47 -18.33 27.25 -18.85
C GLN A 47 -17.46 26.15 -18.22
N VAL A 48 -18.06 25.09 -17.67
CA VAL A 48 -17.33 23.92 -17.14
C VAL A 48 -16.54 23.24 -18.25
N ASP A 49 -17.14 23.06 -19.42
CA ASP A 49 -16.51 22.41 -20.57
C ASP A 49 -15.35 23.26 -21.13
N ASP A 50 -15.54 24.58 -21.25
CA ASP A 50 -14.47 25.50 -21.67
C ASP A 50 -13.29 25.53 -20.69
N LEU A 51 -13.58 25.57 -19.37
CA LEU A 51 -12.53 25.50 -18.34
C LEU A 51 -11.78 24.17 -18.40
N TRP A 52 -12.48 23.06 -18.65
CA TRP A 52 -11.87 21.75 -18.80
C TRP A 52 -10.95 21.68 -20.04
N GLU A 53 -11.38 22.24 -21.17
CA GLU A 53 -10.52 22.36 -22.34
C GLU A 53 -9.28 23.21 -22.08
N GLN A 54 -9.42 24.32 -21.35
CA GLN A 54 -8.30 25.18 -20.98
C GLN A 54 -7.31 24.46 -20.05
N ILE A 55 -7.81 23.70 -19.07
CA ILE A 55 -6.99 22.81 -18.22
C ILE A 55 -6.21 21.83 -19.09
N GLY A 56 -6.88 21.13 -20.02
CA GLY A 56 -6.23 20.20 -20.93
C GLY A 56 -5.22 20.84 -21.91
N ARG A 57 -5.37 22.12 -22.24
CA ARG A 57 -4.37 22.87 -23.03
C ARG A 57 -3.14 23.24 -22.19
N VAL A 58 -3.33 23.62 -20.93
CA VAL A 58 -2.22 23.94 -20.01
C VAL A 58 -1.46 22.66 -19.63
N ASP A 59 -2.17 21.56 -19.38
CA ASP A 59 -1.57 20.25 -19.09
C ASP A 59 -0.71 19.76 -20.27
N ARG A 60 -1.22 19.85 -21.51
CA ARG A 60 -0.42 19.54 -22.70
C ARG A 60 0.81 20.43 -22.84
N LYS A 61 0.71 21.73 -22.54
CA LYS A 61 1.88 22.63 -22.53
C LYS A 61 2.89 22.28 -21.45
N LEU A 62 2.44 21.85 -20.27
CA LEU A 62 3.30 21.33 -19.20
C LEU A 62 3.99 20.02 -19.65
N GLN A 63 3.28 19.13 -20.33
CA GLN A 63 3.83 17.90 -20.91
C GLN A 63 4.82 18.19 -22.05
N GLU A 64 4.55 19.16 -22.92
CA GLU A 64 5.44 19.60 -24.00
C GLU A 64 6.72 20.26 -23.46
N LEU A 65 6.61 21.05 -22.38
CA LEU A 65 7.76 21.57 -21.64
C LEU A 65 8.54 20.45 -20.94
N ALA A 66 7.88 19.38 -20.50
CA ALA A 66 8.52 18.18 -19.97
C ALA A 66 9.20 17.32 -21.06
N GLN A 67 8.78 17.45 -22.33
CA GLN A 67 9.36 16.76 -23.50
C GLN A 67 10.40 17.59 -24.25
N SER A 68 10.56 18.88 -23.92
CA SER A 68 11.61 19.72 -24.49
C SER A 68 13.00 19.23 -24.06
N PRO A 69 14.04 19.34 -24.90
CA PRO A 69 15.34 18.67 -24.69
C PRO A 69 16.12 19.13 -23.45
N ASP A 70 15.70 20.22 -22.81
CA ASP A 70 16.21 20.71 -21.52
C ASP A 70 15.50 20.09 -20.30
N GLY A 71 14.43 19.31 -20.50
CA GLY A 71 13.68 18.57 -19.47
C GLY A 71 14.26 17.18 -19.16
N GLY A 72 15.58 17.04 -19.30
CA GLY A 72 16.29 15.78 -19.15
C GLY A 72 16.10 15.09 -17.78
N ASP A 73 15.61 15.79 -16.75
CA ASP A 73 15.59 15.27 -15.39
C ASP A 73 14.38 14.42 -15.02
N VAL A 74 13.21 14.53 -15.67
CA VAL A 74 12.03 13.73 -15.25
C VAL A 74 12.04 12.34 -15.88
N ARG A 75 12.39 12.21 -17.16
CA ARG A 75 12.62 10.88 -17.78
C ARG A 75 13.91 10.24 -17.30
N ARG A 76 14.96 11.01 -16.98
CA ARG A 76 16.10 10.47 -16.24
C ARG A 76 15.76 10.17 -14.79
N GLN A 77 14.79 10.81 -14.13
CA GLN A 77 14.30 10.37 -12.81
C GLN A 77 13.50 9.08 -12.91
N GLN A 78 12.67 8.93 -13.96
CA GLN A 78 11.96 7.69 -14.23
C GLN A 78 12.89 6.53 -14.63
N GLN A 79 13.92 6.77 -15.43
CA GLN A 79 14.95 5.77 -15.69
C GLN A 79 15.95 5.64 -14.53
N ASN A 80 16.18 6.70 -13.74
CA ASN A 80 17.03 6.64 -12.55
C ASN A 80 16.41 5.77 -11.47
N TRP A 81 15.10 5.71 -11.25
CA TRP A 81 14.59 4.83 -10.18
C TRP A 81 14.78 3.35 -10.54
N GLU A 82 14.64 2.97 -11.81
CA GLU A 82 15.00 1.63 -12.31
C GLU A 82 16.50 1.37 -12.17
N ASP A 83 17.34 2.37 -12.45
CA ASP A 83 18.80 2.31 -12.27
C ASP A 83 19.28 2.52 -10.83
N GLN A 84 18.40 2.97 -9.91
CA GLN A 84 18.66 3.20 -8.49
C GLN A 84 18.09 2.09 -7.60
N LEU A 85 17.13 1.30 -8.09
CA LEU A 85 16.64 0.07 -7.47
C LEU A 85 17.77 -0.90 -7.08
N PRO A 86 18.81 -1.12 -7.92
CA PRO A 86 20.01 -1.87 -7.53
C PRO A 86 20.97 -1.12 -6.60
N LYS A 87 20.82 0.21 -6.46
CA LYS A 87 21.69 1.11 -5.66
C LYS A 87 21.13 1.39 -4.26
N ILE A 88 19.83 1.17 -4.03
CA ILE A 88 19.29 1.07 -2.67
C ILE A 88 19.81 -0.26 -2.12
N ASP A 89 20.72 -0.17 -1.17
CA ASP A 89 21.31 -1.34 -0.53
C ASP A 89 20.28 -2.02 0.38
N PHE A 90 19.39 -2.78 -0.24
CA PHE A 90 18.53 -3.74 0.44
C PHE A 90 19.30 -5.03 0.77
N GLN A 91 20.62 -5.13 0.57
CA GLN A 91 21.32 -6.41 0.65
C GLN A 91 21.17 -7.03 2.03
N GLU A 92 21.29 -6.25 3.10
CA GLU A 92 21.09 -6.73 4.47
C GLU A 92 19.64 -7.20 4.69
N ALA A 93 18.65 -6.33 4.42
CA ALA A 93 17.23 -6.68 4.54
C ALA A 93 16.82 -7.86 3.64
N TRP A 94 17.46 -8.01 2.49
CA TRP A 94 17.23 -9.08 1.54
C TRP A 94 17.82 -10.40 2.02
N LEU A 95 19.04 -10.38 2.58
CA LEU A 95 19.66 -11.54 3.21
C LEU A 95 18.82 -12.01 4.41
N ASP A 96 18.33 -11.07 5.22
CA ASP A 96 17.42 -11.35 6.33
C ASP A 96 16.12 -11.99 5.84
N PHE A 97 15.51 -11.42 4.80
CA PHE A 97 14.32 -12.01 4.18
C PHE A 97 14.59 -13.43 3.66
N GLN A 98 15.70 -13.67 2.97
CA GLN A 98 16.05 -15.00 2.47
C GLN A 98 16.26 -16.00 3.62
N ALA A 99 16.88 -15.56 4.72
CA ALA A 99 17.05 -16.36 5.92
C ALA A 99 15.70 -16.70 6.57
N ILE A 100 14.81 -15.71 6.72
CA ILE A 100 13.44 -15.91 7.24
C ILE A 100 12.67 -16.88 6.33
N TYR A 101 12.72 -16.66 5.02
CA TYR A 101 12.01 -17.48 4.06
C TYR A 101 12.47 -18.93 4.13
N GLY A 102 13.78 -19.18 4.15
CA GLY A 102 14.32 -20.54 4.28
C GLY A 102 13.94 -21.22 5.60
N ARG A 103 14.05 -20.51 6.74
CA ARG A 103 13.89 -21.11 8.07
C ARG A 103 12.44 -21.23 8.53
N HIS A 104 11.59 -20.26 8.20
CA HIS A 104 10.26 -20.10 8.80
C HIS A 104 9.11 -20.25 7.81
N ILE A 105 9.31 -19.94 6.53
CA ILE A 105 8.23 -19.95 5.52
C ILE A 105 8.31 -21.21 4.64
N ASN A 106 9.49 -21.54 4.10
CA ASN A 106 9.71 -22.64 3.17
C ASN A 106 9.96 -23.99 3.86
N ARG A 107 9.18 -24.30 4.89
CA ARG A 107 9.29 -25.59 5.59
C ARG A 107 8.41 -26.64 4.92
N ALA A 108 8.81 -27.90 5.04
CA ALA A 108 8.06 -29.03 4.50
C ALA A 108 6.62 -29.13 5.04
N GLY A 109 6.33 -28.56 6.21
CA GLY A 109 4.98 -28.50 6.80
C GLY A 109 4.23 -27.19 6.59
N GLY A 110 4.67 -26.33 5.66
CA GLY A 110 4.17 -24.96 5.58
C GLY A 110 4.79 -24.06 6.65
N GLY A 111 4.50 -22.76 6.59
CA GLY A 111 5.22 -21.79 7.41
C GLY A 111 4.63 -20.40 7.36
N ALA A 112 4.79 -19.65 8.46
CA ALA A 112 4.30 -18.29 8.58
C ALA A 112 5.39 -17.38 9.12
N ALA A 113 5.50 -16.17 8.57
CA ALA A 113 6.37 -15.14 9.11
C ALA A 113 5.70 -13.76 9.06
N LEU A 114 6.02 -12.96 10.08
CA LEU A 114 5.70 -11.55 10.12
C LEU A 114 6.98 -10.76 9.88
N ILE A 115 6.93 -9.87 8.90
CA ILE A 115 8.02 -8.98 8.52
C ILE A 115 7.57 -7.55 8.80
N LEU A 116 8.30 -6.88 9.69
CA LEU A 116 8.07 -5.47 10.00
C LEU A 116 9.08 -4.63 9.23
N ALA A 117 8.58 -3.72 8.38
CA ALA A 117 9.38 -2.72 7.69
C ALA A 117 9.16 -1.36 8.37
N PRO A 118 10.09 -0.93 9.26
CA PRO A 118 10.02 0.40 9.83
C PRO A 118 10.26 1.47 8.75
N ASP A 119 9.60 2.61 8.89
CA ASP A 119 9.87 3.80 8.05
C ASP A 119 9.72 3.57 6.54
N PHE A 120 8.53 3.11 6.14
CA PHE A 120 8.18 2.70 4.78
C PHE A 120 8.52 3.73 3.71
N ARG A 121 8.38 5.03 4.02
CA ARG A 121 8.61 6.13 3.09
C ARG A 121 10.10 6.38 2.85
N THR A 122 10.94 6.32 3.87
CA THR A 122 12.39 6.58 3.73
C THR A 122 13.15 5.35 3.26
N MET A 123 12.67 4.16 3.60
CA MET A 123 13.29 2.89 3.21
C MET A 123 12.79 2.35 1.87
N CYS A 124 11.94 3.08 1.14
CA CYS A 124 11.32 2.63 -0.11
C CYS A 124 10.79 1.19 0.00
N ALA A 125 10.04 0.91 1.06
CA ALA A 125 9.61 -0.45 1.36
C ALA A 125 8.58 -0.99 0.34
N ASP A 126 7.94 -0.11 -0.44
CA ASP A 126 7.23 -0.45 -1.66
C ASP A 126 8.15 -1.15 -2.69
N LEU A 127 9.36 -0.62 -2.92
CA LEU A 127 10.36 -1.23 -3.80
C LEU A 127 10.88 -2.56 -3.22
N PHE A 128 11.02 -2.67 -1.89
CA PHE A 128 11.38 -3.93 -1.24
C PHE A 128 10.28 -4.99 -1.40
N VAL A 129 9.01 -4.62 -1.23
CA VAL A 129 7.86 -5.51 -1.48
C VAL A 129 7.81 -5.94 -2.93
N GLN A 130 8.02 -5.03 -3.87
CA GLN A 130 8.09 -5.38 -5.28
C GLN A 130 9.18 -6.43 -5.55
N ARG A 131 10.39 -6.23 -5.02
CA ARG A 131 11.49 -7.20 -5.14
C ARG A 131 11.15 -8.55 -4.51
N MET A 132 10.49 -8.58 -3.35
CA MET A 132 10.01 -9.82 -2.74
C MET A 132 8.97 -10.53 -3.62
N VAL A 133 8.01 -9.79 -4.17
CA VAL A 133 6.95 -10.32 -5.04
C VAL A 133 7.55 -10.92 -6.31
N GLU A 134 8.49 -10.23 -6.96
CA GLU A 134 9.20 -10.73 -8.13
C GLU A 134 9.92 -12.05 -7.84
N TRP A 135 10.66 -12.08 -6.73
CA TRP A 135 11.38 -13.30 -6.31
C TRP A 135 10.43 -14.44 -5.94
N LEU A 136 9.38 -14.18 -5.17
CA LEU A 136 8.38 -15.19 -4.80
C LEU A 136 7.67 -15.74 -6.04
N THR A 137 7.31 -14.89 -6.99
CA THR A 137 6.69 -15.31 -8.25
C THR A 137 7.61 -16.23 -9.03
N ALA A 138 8.91 -15.92 -9.08
CA ALA A 138 9.91 -16.75 -9.75
C ALA A 138 10.17 -18.09 -9.03
N ASN A 139 10.07 -18.14 -7.69
CA ASN A 139 10.50 -19.30 -6.89
C ASN A 139 9.36 -20.22 -6.41
N VAL A 140 8.13 -19.72 -6.27
CA VAL A 140 7.00 -20.49 -5.73
C VAL A 140 6.24 -21.23 -6.84
N GLY A 141 6.40 -20.79 -8.09
CA GLY A 141 5.78 -21.38 -9.28
C GLY A 141 4.54 -20.61 -9.77
N TYR A 142 4.16 -20.85 -11.02
CA TYR A 142 3.09 -20.12 -11.70
C TYR A 142 1.76 -20.18 -10.93
N ASN A 143 1.13 -19.02 -10.71
CA ASN A 143 -0.15 -18.85 -9.99
C ASN A 143 -0.20 -19.36 -8.54
N LYS A 144 0.96 -19.59 -7.90
CA LYS A 144 1.02 -20.05 -6.51
C LYS A 144 1.25 -18.92 -5.50
N LEU A 145 1.63 -17.72 -5.95
CA LEU A 145 1.64 -16.53 -5.11
C LEU A 145 0.26 -15.87 -5.14
N ARG A 146 -0.34 -15.67 -3.96
CA ARG A 146 -1.54 -14.86 -3.78
C ARG A 146 -1.19 -13.62 -2.97
N ARG A 147 -1.63 -12.47 -3.44
CA ARG A 147 -1.44 -11.19 -2.76
C ARG A 147 -2.78 -10.72 -2.21
N ALA A 148 -2.78 -10.23 -0.99
CA ALA A 148 -3.93 -9.62 -0.36
C ALA A 148 -3.49 -8.29 0.27
N ALA A 149 -3.83 -7.20 -0.40
CA ALA A 149 -3.59 -5.88 0.14
C ALA A 149 -4.68 -5.54 1.16
N ALA A 150 -4.27 -5.21 2.38
CA ALA A 150 -5.12 -4.69 3.45
C ALA A 150 -4.64 -3.30 3.92
N GLY A 151 -3.64 -2.71 3.25
CA GLY A 151 -3.12 -1.37 3.51
C GLY A 151 -4.20 -0.29 3.45
N ILE A 152 -3.99 0.80 4.19
CA ILE A 152 -4.90 1.95 4.25
C ILE A 152 -4.12 3.20 3.88
N ASP A 153 -4.45 3.73 2.70
CA ASP A 153 -3.65 4.78 2.07
C ASP A 153 -4.20 6.20 2.32
N ASP A 154 -5.27 6.38 3.09
CA ASP A 154 -5.86 7.72 3.28
C ASP A 154 -6.57 7.88 4.63
N TYR A 155 -6.06 8.80 5.46
CA TYR A 155 -6.68 9.60 6.55
C TYR A 155 -7.66 8.93 7.54
N THR A 156 -7.91 7.63 7.41
CA THR A 156 -8.90 6.87 8.15
C THR A 156 -8.16 6.03 9.18
N PRO A 157 -8.52 6.10 10.47
CA PRO A 157 -7.87 5.27 11.48
C PRO A 157 -8.03 3.78 11.14
N LEU A 158 -6.90 3.06 11.13
CA LEU A 158 -6.88 1.61 10.92
C LEU A 158 -7.55 0.93 12.11
N THR A 159 -8.76 0.45 11.89
CA THR A 159 -9.53 -0.32 12.87
C THR A 159 -9.51 -1.80 12.50
N PRO A 160 -9.59 -2.70 13.49
CA PRO A 160 -9.74 -4.13 13.27
C PRO A 160 -10.86 -4.53 12.28
N HIS A 161 -12.03 -3.88 12.35
CA HIS A 161 -13.14 -4.13 11.42
C HIS A 161 -12.80 -3.74 9.99
N LEU A 162 -12.19 -2.58 9.79
CA LEU A 162 -11.79 -2.12 8.45
C LEU A 162 -10.73 -3.03 7.83
N PHE A 163 -9.79 -3.52 8.65
CA PHE A 163 -8.80 -4.51 8.25
C PHE A 163 -9.45 -5.82 7.80
N LEU A 164 -10.33 -6.42 8.62
CA LEU A 164 -11.02 -7.66 8.25
C LEU A 164 -11.86 -7.50 6.99
N ARG A 165 -12.53 -6.34 6.80
CA ARG A 165 -13.33 -6.06 5.62
C ARG A 165 -12.49 -6.04 4.34
N ARG A 166 -11.38 -5.29 4.34
CA ARG A 166 -10.46 -5.20 3.20
C ARG A 166 -9.85 -6.57 2.91
N LEU A 167 -9.34 -7.24 3.94
CA LEU A 167 -8.76 -8.56 3.77
C LEU A 167 -9.79 -9.56 3.26
N GLY A 168 -10.99 -9.58 3.84
CA GLY A 168 -12.11 -10.43 3.44
C GLY A 168 -12.54 -10.27 1.99
N SER A 169 -12.54 -9.04 1.46
CA SER A 169 -12.86 -8.80 0.05
C SER A 169 -11.91 -9.51 -0.92
N ASN A 170 -10.63 -9.69 -0.55
CA ASN A 170 -9.67 -10.46 -1.36
C ASN A 170 -10.04 -11.95 -1.46
N PHE A 171 -10.92 -12.44 -0.59
CA PHE A 171 -11.39 -13.83 -0.54
C PHE A 171 -12.91 -13.94 -0.78
N GLY A 172 -13.56 -12.89 -1.31
CA GLY A 172 -15.01 -12.86 -1.51
C GLY A 172 -15.80 -13.11 -0.22
N HIS A 173 -15.29 -12.64 0.92
CA HIS A 173 -15.98 -12.66 2.21
C HIS A 173 -16.40 -11.23 2.57
N ALA A 174 -17.70 -10.99 2.63
CA ALA A 174 -18.24 -9.72 3.06
C ALA A 174 -18.46 -9.75 4.57
N PHE A 175 -17.96 -8.72 5.25
CA PHE A 175 -18.31 -8.44 6.63
C PHE A 175 -19.34 -7.31 6.64
N GLU A 176 -20.36 -7.44 7.48
CA GLU A 176 -21.24 -6.31 7.79
C GLU A 176 -20.45 -5.22 8.52
N ASP A 177 -20.86 -3.96 8.35
CA ASP A 177 -20.26 -2.85 9.07
C ASP A 177 -20.53 -3.02 10.57
N GLY A 178 -19.49 -3.43 11.29
CA GLY A 178 -19.52 -3.63 12.73
C GLY A 178 -19.45 -2.30 13.49
N ALA A 179 -20.08 -2.27 14.67
CA ALA A 179 -19.97 -1.17 15.62
C ALA A 179 -18.51 -0.91 16.07
N GLN A 180 -18.29 0.18 16.80
CA GLN A 180 -16.98 0.51 17.39
C GLN A 180 -16.47 -0.63 18.29
N GLY A 181 -15.27 -1.16 18.01
CA GLY A 181 -14.64 -2.18 18.86
C GLY A 181 -13.75 -3.18 18.10
N ALA A 182 -13.37 -4.25 18.80
CA ALA A 182 -12.70 -5.40 18.21
C ALA A 182 -13.72 -6.40 17.64
N PRO A 183 -13.47 -6.98 16.45
CA PRO A 183 -14.31 -8.00 15.86
C PRO A 183 -14.44 -9.21 16.76
N PRO A 184 -15.64 -9.85 16.83
CA PRO A 184 -15.80 -11.11 17.52
C PRO A 184 -14.78 -12.16 17.05
N PRO A 185 -14.20 -12.97 17.95
CA PRO A 185 -13.24 -14.02 17.58
C PRO A 185 -13.75 -15.00 16.52
N ALA A 186 -15.07 -15.24 16.48
CA ALA A 186 -15.70 -16.06 15.46
C ALA A 186 -15.56 -15.48 14.04
N GLN A 187 -15.59 -14.15 13.88
CA GLN A 187 -15.39 -13.48 12.58
C GLN A 187 -13.95 -13.61 12.11
N VAL A 188 -12.99 -13.43 13.02
CA VAL A 188 -11.56 -13.64 12.75
C VAL A 188 -11.33 -15.08 12.29
N ARG A 189 -11.82 -16.06 13.06
CA ARG A 189 -11.66 -17.49 12.75
C ARG A 189 -12.31 -17.88 11.42
N ALA A 190 -13.50 -17.37 11.13
CA ALA A 190 -14.18 -17.64 9.85
C ALA A 190 -13.35 -17.16 8.66
N LEU A 191 -12.74 -15.97 8.75
CA LEU A 191 -11.87 -15.46 7.70
C LEU A 191 -10.57 -16.27 7.60
N THR A 192 -9.89 -16.54 8.72
CA THR A 192 -8.62 -17.28 8.68
C THR A 192 -8.83 -18.70 8.14
N ASP A 193 -9.91 -19.38 8.52
CA ASP A 193 -10.24 -20.71 7.98
C ASP A 193 -10.52 -20.62 6.47
N LYS A 194 -11.25 -19.59 6.01
CA LYS A 194 -11.50 -19.37 4.57
C LYS A 194 -10.22 -19.05 3.79
N MET A 195 -9.34 -18.23 4.36
CA MET A 195 -8.03 -17.93 3.80
C MET A 195 -7.20 -19.20 3.65
N CYS A 196 -7.14 -20.02 4.70
CA CYS A 196 -6.41 -21.29 4.67
C CYS A 196 -7.01 -22.26 3.66
N GLY A 197 -8.34 -22.39 3.59
CA GLY A 197 -9.01 -23.24 2.61
C GLY A 197 -8.83 -22.77 1.15
N ALA A 198 -8.57 -21.48 0.94
CA ALA A 198 -8.26 -20.93 -0.37
C ALA A 198 -6.81 -21.20 -0.81
N LEU A 199 -5.93 -21.64 0.10
CA LEU A 199 -4.52 -21.95 -0.19
C LEU A 199 -4.36 -23.43 -0.57
N GLY A 200 -3.97 -23.66 -1.82
CA GLY A 200 -3.60 -24.98 -2.33
C GLY A 200 -2.16 -25.36 -1.95
N GLN A 201 -1.76 -26.56 -2.34
CA GLN A 201 -0.43 -27.09 -2.06
C GLN A 201 0.67 -26.19 -2.67
N GLY A 202 1.56 -25.70 -1.79
CA GLY A 202 2.68 -24.86 -2.20
C GLY A 202 2.30 -23.42 -2.52
N HIS A 203 1.07 -22.99 -2.21
CA HIS A 203 0.70 -21.59 -2.31
C HIS A 203 1.38 -20.77 -1.19
N VAL A 204 1.76 -19.54 -1.54
CA VAL A 204 2.21 -18.52 -0.59
C VAL A 204 1.19 -17.39 -0.62
N LEU A 205 0.66 -17.06 0.55
CA LEU A 205 -0.13 -15.85 0.77
C LEU A 205 0.78 -14.73 1.26
N LEU A 206 0.79 -13.61 0.55
CA LEU A 206 1.40 -12.37 1.00
C LEU A 206 0.28 -11.40 1.39
N ILE A 207 0.21 -11.05 2.68
CA ILE A 207 -0.68 -10.03 3.22
C ILE A 207 0.11 -8.75 3.39
N GLU A 208 -0.28 -7.71 2.67
CA GLU A 208 0.42 -6.42 2.66
C GLU A 208 -0.39 -5.41 3.49
N VAL A 209 0.21 -4.90 4.57
CA VAL A 209 -0.41 -3.93 5.48
C VAL A 209 0.47 -2.70 5.57
N THR A 210 -0.02 -1.59 5.05
CA THR A 210 0.64 -0.28 5.15
C THR A 210 -0.12 0.60 6.13
N VAL A 211 0.60 1.17 7.10
CA VAL A 211 0.09 2.07 8.15
C VAL A 211 0.85 3.38 8.06
N ASP A 212 0.21 4.46 7.62
CA ASP A 212 0.90 5.73 7.32
C ASP A 212 1.22 6.60 8.56
N VAL A 213 0.56 6.36 9.70
CA VAL A 213 0.65 7.19 10.92
C VAL A 213 1.57 6.57 12.00
N ASP A 214 1.92 7.35 13.03
CA ASP A 214 2.71 6.90 14.19
C ASP A 214 2.19 5.57 14.76
N LEU A 215 3.08 4.58 14.85
CA LEU A 215 2.77 3.21 15.28
C LEU A 215 2.02 3.14 16.63
N TYR A 216 2.36 4.03 17.58
CA TYR A 216 1.71 4.08 18.90
C TYR A 216 0.28 4.60 18.87
N ALA A 217 -0.06 5.46 17.91
CA ALA A 217 -1.45 5.87 17.73
C ALA A 217 -2.34 4.67 17.34
N HIS A 218 -1.71 3.60 16.85
CA HIS A 218 -2.35 2.35 16.45
C HIS A 218 -1.99 1.16 17.36
N GLU A 219 -1.40 1.38 18.55
CA GLU A 219 -1.04 0.30 19.47
C GLU A 219 -2.19 -0.69 19.74
N PRO A 220 -3.44 -0.25 20.02
CA PRO A 220 -4.57 -1.18 20.21
C PRO A 220 -4.86 -2.04 18.97
N PHE A 221 -4.72 -1.46 17.77
CA PHE A 221 -4.89 -2.21 16.52
C PHE A 221 -3.76 -3.23 16.34
N LEU A 222 -2.51 -2.86 16.63
CA LEU A 222 -1.38 -3.77 16.50
C LEU A 222 -1.45 -4.91 17.51
N THR A 223 -1.82 -4.63 18.76
CA THR A 223 -2.08 -5.66 19.76
C THR A 223 -3.12 -6.64 19.24
N TRP A 224 -4.26 -6.15 18.76
CA TRP A 224 -5.29 -7.01 18.16
C TRP A 224 -4.77 -7.77 16.92
N LEU A 225 -4.05 -7.11 16.02
CA LEU A 225 -3.52 -7.71 14.80
C LEU A 225 -2.59 -8.89 15.13
N LEU A 226 -1.79 -8.77 16.18
CA LEU A 226 -0.80 -9.76 16.57
C LEU A 226 -1.40 -10.85 17.47
N ASP A 227 -2.05 -10.45 18.55
CA ASP A 227 -2.51 -11.34 19.61
C ASP A 227 -3.79 -12.09 19.22
N ASP A 228 -4.69 -11.44 18.46
CA ASP A 228 -5.95 -12.05 18.04
C ASP A 228 -5.86 -12.58 16.60
N PHE A 229 -5.59 -11.70 15.63
CA PHE A 229 -5.66 -12.07 14.21
C PHE A 229 -4.51 -12.99 13.78
N TRP A 230 -3.26 -12.57 13.98
CA TRP A 230 -2.08 -13.29 13.51
C TRP A 230 -1.93 -14.63 14.21
N ALA A 231 -2.11 -14.68 15.53
CA ALA A 231 -2.13 -15.93 16.29
C ALA A 231 -3.17 -16.91 15.74
N THR A 232 -4.42 -16.46 15.55
CA THR A 232 -5.50 -17.30 15.00
C THR A 232 -5.19 -17.78 13.58
N LEU A 233 -4.57 -16.94 12.74
CA LEU A 233 -4.18 -17.30 11.38
C LEU A 233 -3.09 -18.38 11.39
N VAL A 234 -2.06 -18.23 12.22
CA VAL A 234 -0.97 -19.21 12.34
C VAL A 234 -1.51 -20.56 12.84
N GLU A 235 -2.38 -20.56 13.85
CA GLU A 235 -3.03 -21.80 14.32
C GLU A 235 -3.87 -22.45 13.22
N SER A 236 -4.60 -21.66 12.44
CA SER A 236 -5.42 -22.16 11.33
C SER A 236 -4.56 -22.74 10.19
N LEU A 237 -3.43 -22.11 9.88
CA LEU A 237 -2.44 -22.62 8.92
C LEU A 237 -1.83 -23.94 9.40
N GLN A 238 -1.48 -24.05 10.68
CA GLN A 238 -0.96 -25.30 11.26
C GLN A 238 -1.98 -26.44 11.20
N ARG A 239 -3.25 -26.15 11.52
CA ARG A 239 -4.36 -27.12 11.39
C ARG A 239 -4.55 -27.56 9.93
N ALA A 240 -4.54 -26.62 8.99
CA ALA A 240 -4.68 -26.91 7.55
C ALA A 240 -3.49 -27.71 7.00
N ALA A 241 -2.28 -27.41 7.47
CA ALA A 241 -1.06 -28.12 7.12
C ALA A 241 -1.02 -29.56 7.61
N ALA A 242 -1.61 -29.84 8.78
CA ALA A 242 -1.76 -31.20 9.28
C ALA A 242 -2.73 -32.05 8.43
N GLN A 243 -3.65 -31.40 7.71
CA GLN A 243 -4.70 -32.09 6.96
C GLN A 243 -4.27 -32.35 5.51
N HIS A 244 -4.07 -31.34 4.67
CA HIS A 244 -3.85 -31.57 3.23
C HIS A 244 -3.05 -30.50 2.47
N ALA A 245 -2.60 -29.41 3.10
CA ALA A 245 -2.01 -28.29 2.36
C ALA A 245 -0.81 -27.64 3.05
N TYR A 246 0.36 -27.68 2.41
CA TYR A 246 1.54 -26.90 2.78
C TYR A 246 1.33 -25.41 2.47
N ALA A 247 0.42 -24.78 3.21
CA ALA A 247 0.10 -23.36 3.08
C ALA A 247 1.20 -22.52 3.75
N LYS A 248 1.60 -21.45 3.07
CA LYS A 248 2.61 -20.52 3.54
C LYS A 248 2.03 -19.12 3.60
N CYS A 249 2.38 -18.37 4.63
CA CYS A 249 1.89 -17.01 4.80
C CYS A 249 3.00 -16.04 5.19
N ILE A 250 2.98 -14.86 4.60
CA ILE A 250 3.85 -13.74 4.92
C ILE A 250 2.93 -12.57 5.25
N LEU A 251 3.00 -12.07 6.46
CA LEU A 251 2.40 -10.79 6.83
C LEU A 251 3.48 -9.73 6.77
N PHE A 252 3.39 -8.84 5.79
CA PHE A 252 4.28 -7.70 5.65
C PHE A 252 3.60 -6.46 6.21
N LEU A 253 4.18 -5.90 7.27
CA LEU A 253 3.69 -4.71 7.94
C LEU A 253 4.66 -3.54 7.71
N ALA A 254 4.21 -2.56 6.95
CA ALA A 254 4.92 -1.33 6.64
C ALA A 254 4.36 -0.18 7.48
N VAL A 255 5.25 0.61 8.10
CA VAL A 255 4.84 1.71 8.99
C VAL A 255 5.47 3.03 8.53
N GLY A 256 4.69 4.10 8.46
CA GLY A 256 5.08 5.37 7.84
C GLY A 256 6.17 6.16 8.57
N ARG A 257 6.48 5.79 9.82
CA ARG A 257 7.55 6.36 10.62
C ARG A 257 8.33 5.30 11.37
N ARG A 258 9.63 5.54 11.56
CA ARG A 258 10.49 4.66 12.35
C ARG A 258 9.97 4.59 13.79
N PRO A 259 9.71 3.39 14.32
CA PRO A 259 9.37 3.26 15.72
C PRO A 259 10.60 3.57 16.61
N PRO A 260 10.39 4.06 17.84
CA PRO A 260 11.42 4.20 18.86
C PRO A 260 12.13 2.88 19.12
N ALA A 261 13.39 2.98 19.54
CA ALA A 261 14.27 1.83 19.80
C ALA A 261 13.70 0.82 20.81
N THR A 262 12.76 1.22 21.66
CA THR A 262 12.08 0.37 22.64
C THR A 262 10.66 0.06 22.18
N LEU A 263 10.51 -0.88 21.25
CA LEU A 263 9.22 -1.47 20.92
C LEU A 263 9.07 -2.82 21.65
N PRO A 264 8.23 -2.92 22.69
CA PRO A 264 7.93 -4.20 23.34
C PRO A 264 7.21 -5.19 22.39
N LEU A 265 6.49 -4.69 21.38
CA LEU A 265 5.77 -5.50 20.38
C LEU A 265 6.69 -6.12 19.31
N ALA A 266 7.74 -5.41 18.87
CA ALA A 266 8.68 -5.94 17.87
C ALA A 266 9.47 -7.16 18.40
N ALA A 267 9.86 -7.11 19.67
CA ALA A 267 10.61 -8.20 20.32
C ALA A 267 9.79 -9.48 20.55
N ARG A 268 8.45 -9.38 20.66
CA ARG A 268 7.58 -10.56 20.88
C ARG A 268 7.29 -11.36 19.61
N TYR A 269 7.35 -10.73 18.43
CA TYR A 269 6.75 -11.30 17.21
C TYR A 269 7.64 -11.23 15.95
N CYS A 270 8.77 -10.51 15.99
CA CYS A 270 9.83 -10.61 14.98
C CYS A 270 11.06 -11.33 15.57
N PRO A 271 11.40 -12.56 15.12
CA PRO A 271 12.53 -13.31 15.67
C PRO A 271 13.92 -12.71 15.36
N LEU A 272 14.00 -11.53 14.72
CA LEU A 272 15.26 -10.88 14.32
C LEU A 272 15.91 -10.02 15.43
N HIS A 273 15.25 -9.77 16.55
CA HIS A 273 15.82 -8.96 17.66
C HIS A 273 16.11 -9.76 18.93
N ALA A 274 16.53 -11.02 18.78
CA ALA A 274 17.13 -11.78 19.88
C ALA A 274 18.66 -11.77 19.76
N TYR A 275 19.27 -10.58 19.81
CA TYR A 275 20.64 -10.33 20.29
C TYR A 275 20.74 -8.91 20.84
#